data_AF-A0A6A6NCL4-F1
#
_entry.id   AF-A0A6A6NCL4-F1
#
_cell.length_a   1.000
_cell.length_b   1.000
_cell.length_c   1.000
_cell.angle_alpha   90.00
_cell.angle_beta   90.00
_cell.angle_gamma   90.00
#
_symmetry.space_group_name_H-M   'P 1'
#
loop_
_entity.id
_entity.type
_entity.pdbx_description
1 polymer ?
#
loop_
_entity_poly.entity_id
_entity_poly.type
_entity_poly.pdbx_seq_one_letter_code
_entity_poly.pdbx_strand_id
1 'polypeptide(L)'
;MQDKQQEGCKAKQQEGCKAMILLKREKPGRWIVRKFLGAHNHPLVDQLPKSRQKLDEKDKKIQELTTELHIKKRLSTAYREQLLTFMKDVEDHNVHLSTKVQLIFDNLKKLEAERQELLQHK
;
A
#
# COMPACT_ATOMS: atom_id res chain seq x y z
N MET A 1 54.72 -16.43 2.06
CA MET A 1 53.78 -15.39 1.59
C MET A 1 52.74 -16.10 0.74
N GLN A 2 51.61 -16.43 1.35
CA GLN A 2 50.52 -17.21 0.75
C GLN A 2 49.60 -16.33 -0.09
N ASP A 3 49.06 -16.96 -1.14
CA ASP A 3 47.81 -16.74 -1.88
C ASP A 3 47.12 -15.37 -1.81
N LYS A 4 47.12 -14.69 -2.97
CA LYS A 4 46.01 -13.83 -3.40
C LYS A 4 45.88 -13.89 -4.93
N GLN A 5 45.08 -14.83 -5.41
CA GLN A 5 44.41 -14.66 -6.69
C GLN A 5 42.91 -14.53 -6.43
N GLN A 6 42.43 -13.30 -6.47
CA GLN A 6 41.02 -13.00 -6.67
C GLN A 6 40.96 -12.20 -7.97
N GLU A 7 40.73 -12.88 -9.08
CA GLU A 7 40.40 -12.24 -10.34
C GLU A 7 39.09 -12.81 -10.87
N GLY A 8 38.05 -12.01 -10.65
CA GLY A 8 37.06 -11.69 -11.68
C GLY A 8 36.18 -12.83 -12.17
N CYS A 9 34.90 -12.76 -11.79
CA CYS A 9 33.82 -13.38 -12.56
C CYS A 9 33.85 -12.80 -13.99
N LYS A 10 34.55 -13.49 -14.90
CA LYS A 10 34.60 -13.14 -16.31
C LYS A 10 33.20 -13.42 -16.87
N ALA A 11 32.39 -12.37 -16.97
CA ALA A 11 31.18 -12.36 -17.77
C ALA A 11 31.56 -12.76 -19.21
N LYS A 12 31.37 -14.04 -19.54
CA LYS A 12 31.54 -14.54 -20.90
C LYS A 12 30.53 -13.79 -21.77
N GLN A 13 31.06 -12.93 -22.63
CA GLN A 13 30.31 -12.19 -23.63
C GLN A 13 29.39 -13.15 -24.41
N GLN A 14 28.18 -12.64 -24.66
CA GLN A 14 27.08 -13.21 -25.41
C GLN A 14 27.50 -14.16 -26.54
N GLU A 15 27.60 -15.46 -26.25
CA GLU A 15 27.51 -16.50 -27.28
C GLU A 15 26.04 -16.93 -27.35
N GLY A 16 25.34 -16.49 -28.41
CA GLY A 16 23.96 -16.91 -28.66
C GLY A 16 23.84 -18.43 -28.75
N CYS A 17 22.65 -18.96 -28.42
CA CYS A 17 22.41 -20.39 -28.52
C CYS A 17 22.65 -20.90 -29.95
N LYS A 18 23.49 -21.92 -30.11
CA LYS A 18 23.84 -22.50 -31.42
C LYS A 18 22.73 -23.39 -32.01
N ALA A 19 21.69 -23.67 -31.24
CA ALA A 19 20.57 -24.49 -31.69
C ALA A 19 19.72 -23.73 -32.72
N MET A 20 19.38 -24.38 -33.83
CA MET A 20 18.65 -23.74 -34.94
C MET A 20 17.83 -24.77 -35.73
N ILE A 21 16.62 -24.38 -36.14
CA ILE A 21 15.78 -25.14 -37.05
C ILE A 21 15.53 -24.29 -38.30
N LEU A 22 15.95 -24.78 -39.46
CA LEU A 22 15.74 -24.11 -40.74
C LEU A 22 14.58 -24.78 -41.48
N LEU A 23 13.50 -24.03 -41.72
CA LEU A 23 12.32 -24.48 -42.45
C LEU A 23 12.35 -23.95 -43.89
N LYS A 24 12.02 -24.80 -44.87
CA LYS A 24 11.84 -24.39 -46.28
C LYS A 24 10.40 -24.73 -46.70
N ARG A 25 9.72 -23.77 -47.33
CA ARG A 25 8.39 -23.99 -47.92
C ARG A 25 8.55 -24.54 -49.33
N GLU A 26 7.96 -25.70 -49.60
CA GLU A 26 8.04 -26.35 -50.92
C GLU A 26 6.81 -26.04 -51.77
N LYS A 27 5.62 -26.14 -51.16
CA LYS A 27 4.32 -25.81 -51.76
C LYS A 27 3.52 -24.99 -50.75
N PRO A 28 2.51 -24.21 -51.15
CA PRO A 28 1.61 -23.60 -50.18
C PRO A 28 1.05 -24.70 -49.25
N GLY A 29 1.27 -24.54 -47.95
CA GLY A 29 0.84 -25.50 -46.92
C GLY A 29 1.82 -26.64 -46.57
N ARG A 30 2.90 -26.87 -47.34
CA ARG A 30 3.91 -27.91 -47.02
C ARG A 30 5.26 -27.30 -46.67
N TRP A 31 5.68 -27.49 -45.42
CA TRP A 31 6.98 -27.07 -44.89
C TRP A 31 7.85 -28.29 -44.62
N ILE A 32 9.11 -28.23 -45.05
CA ILE A 32 10.11 -29.27 -44.77
C ILE A 32 11.21 -28.69 -43.88
N VAL A 33 11.64 -29.46 -42.88
CA VAL A 33 12.80 -29.11 -42.05
C VAL A 33 14.05 -29.41 -42.87
N ARG A 34 14.80 -28.36 -43.23
CA ARG A 34 16.02 -28.46 -44.05
C ARG A 34 17.26 -28.71 -43.19
N LYS A 35 17.31 -28.16 -41.98
CA LYS A 35 18.42 -28.33 -41.05
C LYS A 35 17.90 -28.24 -39.63
N PHE A 36 18.26 -29.21 -38.80
CA PHE A 36 17.99 -29.20 -37.37
C PHE A 36 19.32 -29.31 -36.63
N LEU A 37 19.63 -28.31 -35.81
CA LEU A 37 20.73 -28.33 -34.87
C LEU A 37 20.12 -28.25 -33.47
N GLY A 38 19.97 -29.40 -32.82
CA GLY A 38 19.46 -29.50 -31.44
C GLY A 38 20.55 -29.38 -30.37
N ALA A 39 21.82 -29.24 -30.77
CA ALA A 39 22.94 -29.11 -29.84
C ALA A 39 22.98 -27.67 -29.28
N HIS A 40 22.76 -27.56 -27.98
CA HIS A 40 22.89 -26.30 -27.26
C HIS A 40 24.34 -26.10 -26.82
N ASN A 41 24.82 -24.86 -26.91
CA ASN A 41 26.12 -24.44 -26.35
C ASN A 41 26.05 -24.20 -24.83
N HIS A 42 24.91 -24.50 -24.21
CA HIS A 42 24.70 -24.36 -22.78
C HIS A 42 23.83 -25.54 -22.30
N PRO A 43 23.99 -25.98 -21.03
CA PRO A 43 23.04 -26.89 -20.42
C PRO A 43 21.64 -26.24 -20.44
N LEU A 44 20.60 -27.01 -20.78
CA LEU A 44 19.23 -26.57 -20.54
C LEU A 44 19.09 -26.43 -19.03
N VAL A 45 19.09 -25.19 -18.54
CA VAL A 45 19.09 -24.94 -17.11
C VAL A 45 17.66 -25.13 -16.60
N ASP A 46 17.33 -26.33 -16.15
CA ASP A 46 16.19 -26.56 -15.25
C ASP A 46 16.51 -25.92 -13.90
N GLN A 47 16.37 -24.60 -13.78
CA GLN A 47 16.50 -23.90 -12.50
C GLN A 47 15.27 -24.17 -11.61
N LEU A 48 15.10 -25.40 -11.08
CA LEU A 48 13.83 -25.83 -10.48
C LEU A 48 13.78 -26.19 -8.98
N PRO A 49 14.66 -25.66 -8.10
CA PRO A 49 14.23 -25.57 -6.68
C PRO A 49 14.37 -24.17 -6.05
N LYS A 50 15.49 -23.49 -6.28
CA LYS A 50 15.84 -22.26 -5.54
C LYS A 50 14.97 -21.06 -5.89
N SER A 51 14.48 -21.00 -7.14
CA SER A 51 13.61 -19.91 -7.60
C SER A 51 12.19 -20.07 -7.08
N ARG A 52 11.63 -21.30 -7.05
CA ARG A 52 10.33 -21.59 -6.42
C ARG A 52 10.35 -21.29 -4.92
N GLN A 53 11.34 -21.78 -4.18
CA GLN A 53 11.44 -21.51 -2.74
C GLN A 53 11.54 -20.01 -2.42
N LYS A 54 12.27 -19.23 -3.22
CA LYS A 54 12.34 -17.77 -3.05
C LYS A 54 11.05 -17.04 -3.43
N LEU A 55 10.25 -17.59 -4.34
CA LEU A 55 8.93 -17.07 -4.67
C LEU A 55 7.98 -17.27 -3.48
N ASP A 56 7.94 -18.49 -2.94
CA ASP A 56 7.06 -18.86 -1.83
C ASP A 56 7.33 -18.04 -0.56
N GLU A 57 8.59 -17.74 -0.23
CA GLU A 57 8.92 -16.90 0.93
C GLU A 57 8.48 -15.43 0.76
N LYS A 58 8.53 -14.90 -0.46
CA LYS A 58 8.03 -13.56 -0.74
C LYS A 58 6.51 -13.52 -0.62
N ASP A 59 5.82 -14.53 -1.12
CA ASP A 59 4.36 -14.63 -1.05
C ASP A 59 3.87 -14.74 0.41
N LYS A 60 4.56 -15.52 1.25
CA LYS A 60 4.32 -15.54 2.70
C LYS A 60 4.47 -14.15 3.32
N LYS A 61 5.55 -13.43 2.98
CA LYS A 61 5.78 -12.09 3.52
C LYS A 61 4.74 -11.09 3.03
N ILE A 62 4.30 -11.20 1.78
CA ILE A 62 3.19 -10.40 1.26
C ILE A 62 1.92 -10.66 2.06
N GLN A 63 1.59 -11.91 2.33
CA GLN A 63 0.39 -12.27 3.10
C GLN A 63 0.48 -11.72 4.53
N GLU A 64 1.60 -11.90 5.22
CA GLU A 64 1.82 -11.40 6.58
C GLU A 64 1.72 -9.86 6.64
N LEU A 65 2.42 -9.16 5.76
CA LEU A 65 2.36 -7.69 5.72
C LEU A 65 0.96 -7.18 5.35
N THR A 66 0.23 -7.92 4.52
CA THR A 66 -1.15 -7.57 4.13
C THR A 66 -2.09 -7.68 5.32
N THR A 67 -1.98 -8.74 6.13
CA THR A 67 -2.83 -8.89 7.32
C THR A 67 -2.48 -7.86 8.39
N GLU A 68 -1.19 -7.61 8.64
CA GLU A 68 -0.74 -6.54 9.55
C GLU A 68 -1.26 -5.16 9.13
N LEU A 69 -1.16 -4.85 7.83
CA LEU A 69 -1.66 -3.59 7.28
C LEU A 69 -3.17 -3.48 7.47
N HIS A 70 -3.92 -4.55 7.22
CA HIS A 70 -5.37 -4.56 7.38
C HIS A 70 -5.78 -4.33 8.84
N ILE A 71 -5.10 -4.99 9.78
CA ILE A 71 -5.32 -4.81 11.23
C ILE A 71 -5.04 -3.36 11.63
N LYS A 72 -3.88 -2.80 11.23
CA LYS A 72 -3.51 -1.41 11.55
C LYS A 72 -4.49 -0.41 10.96
N LYS A 73 -4.95 -0.62 9.73
CA LYS A 73 -6.00 0.22 9.11
C LYS A 73 -7.28 0.19 9.94
N ARG A 74 -7.75 -1.00 10.34
CA ARG A 74 -8.97 -1.14 11.15
C ARG A 74 -8.86 -0.49 12.53
N LEU A 75 -7.70 -0.59 13.18
CA LEU A 75 -7.46 0.07 14.46
C LEU A 75 -7.39 1.59 14.31
N SER A 76 -6.73 2.08 13.25
CA SER A 76 -6.64 3.51 12.95
C SER A 76 -8.01 4.12 12.66
N THR A 77 -8.87 3.44 11.90
CA THR A 77 -10.25 3.91 11.67
C THR A 77 -11.05 3.96 12.96
N ALA A 78 -10.96 2.93 13.81
CA ALA A 78 -11.67 2.91 15.09
C ALA A 78 -11.22 4.05 16.02
N TYR A 79 -9.91 4.30 16.14
CA TYR A 79 -9.39 5.42 16.93
C TYR A 79 -9.86 6.77 16.39
N ARG A 80 -9.85 6.94 15.06
CA ARG A 80 -10.34 8.16 14.41
C ARG A 80 -11.83 8.38 14.69
N GLU A 81 -12.65 7.34 14.62
CA GLU A 81 -14.09 7.42 14.92
C GLU A 81 -14.36 7.79 16.38
N GLN A 82 -13.59 7.21 17.31
CA GLN A 82 -13.67 7.56 18.74
C GLN A 82 -13.32 9.03 18.97
N LEU A 83 -12.22 9.52 18.37
CA LEU A 83 -11.84 10.93 18.47
C LEU A 83 -12.89 11.87 17.89
N LEU A 84 -13.48 11.52 16.74
CA LEU A 84 -14.54 12.32 16.11
C LEU A 84 -15.78 12.39 17.00
N THR A 85 -16.16 11.28 17.62
CA THR A 85 -17.29 11.23 18.56
C THR A 85 -17.01 12.10 19.77
N PHE A 86 -15.83 11.96 20.38
CA PHE A 86 -15.43 12.77 21.53
C PHE A 86 -15.41 14.29 21.22
N MET A 87 -14.82 14.68 20.08
CA MET A 87 -14.81 16.10 19.68
C MET A 87 -16.23 16.63 19.47
N LYS A 88 -17.12 15.83 18.88
CA LYS A 88 -18.52 16.20 18.70
C LYS A 88 -19.21 16.42 20.06
N ASP A 89 -19.03 15.52 21.01
CA ASP A 89 -19.63 15.65 22.34
C ASP A 89 -19.14 16.92 23.07
N VAL A 90 -17.86 17.25 22.94
CA VAL A 90 -17.27 18.48 23.49
C VAL A 90 -17.89 19.73 22.85
N GLU A 91 -18.04 19.73 21.53
CA GLU A 91 -18.67 20.85 20.80
C GLU A 91 -20.15 21.01 21.21
N ASP A 92 -20.89 19.91 21.27
CA ASP A 92 -22.30 19.89 21.67
C ASP A 92 -22.47 20.44 23.10
N HIS A 93 -21.59 20.07 24.02
CA HIS A 93 -21.57 20.63 25.38
C HIS A 93 -21.22 22.12 25.40
N ASN A 94 -20.26 22.57 24.60
CA ASN A 94 -19.87 23.97 24.50
C ASN A 94 -21.04 24.83 23.99
N VAL A 95 -21.71 24.39 22.92
CA VAL A 95 -22.90 25.05 22.36
C VAL A 95 -24.03 25.11 23.39
N HIS A 96 -24.27 24.01 24.11
CA HIS A 96 -25.29 23.97 25.16
C HIS A 96 -25.02 24.96 26.30
N LEU A 97 -23.77 25.02 26.78
CA LEU A 97 -23.36 25.96 27.81
C LEU A 97 -23.48 27.41 27.33
N SER A 98 -23.03 27.71 26.10
CA SER A 98 -23.15 29.03 25.49
C SER A 98 -24.61 29.47 25.41
N THR A 99 -25.50 28.58 24.99
CA THR A 99 -26.94 28.84 24.92
C THR A 99 -27.53 29.17 26.30
N LYS A 100 -27.15 28.41 27.34
CA LYS A 100 -27.60 28.69 28.72
C LYS A 100 -27.09 30.03 29.24
N VAL A 101 -25.83 30.36 28.97
CA VAL A 101 -25.25 31.65 29.36
C VAL A 101 -25.99 32.79 28.67
N GLN A 102 -26.27 32.66 27.37
CA GLN A 102 -27.04 33.65 26.62
C GLN A 102 -28.44 33.85 27.21
N LEU A 103 -29.14 32.75 27.54
CA LEU A 103 -30.46 32.82 28.17
C LEU A 103 -30.42 33.56 29.51
N ILE A 104 -29.42 33.28 30.36
CA ILE A 104 -29.25 33.99 31.64
C ILE A 104 -29.00 35.48 31.39
N PHE A 105 -28.12 35.80 30.44
CA PHE A 105 -27.82 37.18 30.06
C PHE A 105 -29.07 37.93 29.59
N ASP A 106 -29.88 37.32 28.73
CA ASP A 106 -31.12 37.92 28.22
C ASP A 106 -32.14 38.15 29.35
N ASN A 107 -32.25 37.20 30.29
CA ASN A 107 -33.07 37.35 31.48
C ASN A 107 -32.60 38.51 32.38
N LEU A 108 -31.29 38.62 32.63
CA LEU A 108 -30.71 39.70 33.43
C LEU A 108 -30.95 41.07 32.78
N LYS A 109 -30.77 41.16 31.46
CA LYS A 109 -31.02 42.39 30.70
C LYS A 109 -32.48 42.82 30.79
N LYS A 110 -33.42 41.88 30.74
CA LYS A 110 -34.85 42.14 30.92
C LYS A 110 -35.15 42.66 32.33
N LEU A 111 -34.64 41.99 33.37
CA LEU A 111 -34.82 42.42 34.76
C LEU A 111 -34.22 43.81 35.02
N GLU A 112 -33.07 44.11 34.41
CA GLU A 112 -32.46 45.43 34.49
C GLU A 112 -33.32 46.52 33.84
N ALA A 113 -33.93 46.22 32.68
CA ALA A 113 -34.87 47.14 32.02
C ALA A 113 -36.11 47.40 32.89
N GLU A 114 -36.73 46.35 33.45
CA GLU A 114 -37.89 46.47 34.35
C GLU A 114 -37.55 47.31 35.60
N ARG A 115 -36.36 47.10 36.19
CA ARG A 115 -35.88 47.93 37.31
C ARG A 115 -35.74 49.40 36.90
N GLN A 116 -35.21 49.67 35.71
CA GLN A 116 -35.01 51.03 35.20
C GLN A 116 -36.36 51.74 35.01
N GLU A 117 -37.36 51.06 34.46
CA GLU A 117 -38.73 51.59 34.28
C GLU A 117 -39.40 51.92 35.62
N LEU A 118 -39.30 51.03 36.62
CA LEU A 118 -39.83 51.29 37.96
C LEU A 118 -39.19 52.49 38.65
N LEU A 119 -37.89 52.71 38.43
CA LEU A 119 -37.17 53.88 38.96
C LEU A 119 -37.55 55.18 38.26
N GLN A 120 -37.96 55.13 36.99
CA GLN A 120 -38.43 56.32 36.26
C GLN A 120 -39.90 56.69 36.54
N HIS A 121 -40.68 55.74 37.06
CA HIS A 121 -42.10 55.93 37.38
C HIS A 121 -42.38 56.38 38.83
N LYS A 122 -41.35 56.74 39.59
CA LYS A 122 -41.43 57.15 41.00
C LYS A 122 -41.03 58.62 41.16
#